data_AF-A0A067S5G8-F1
#
_entry.id   AF-A0A067S5G8-F1
#
_cell.length_a   1.000
_cell.length_b   1.000
_cell.length_c   1.000
_cell.angle_alpha   90.00
_cell.angle_beta   90.00
_cell.angle_gamma   90.00
#
_symmetry.space_group_name_H-M   'P 1'
#
loop_
_entity.id
_entity.type
_entity.pdbx_description
1 polymer ?
#
loop_
_entity_poly.entity_id
_entity_poly.type
_entity_poly.pdbx_seq_one_letter_code
_entity_poly.pdbx_strand_id
1 'polypeptide(L)'
;ASVFVGKKYKPVALKVKPVYAELPEKFRIKREILGDPLADMPKLSTSPPDFVPTGRYTAERQKAFDKVHNGEFLLPEERKLVHHLMMEQNGAFAWEDSERGQFREDFFPPVVIPTVEHTPWVYKNIPIPPGLYDEVCKIIRSKRESGVYEPSNSSFRSKWFTVLKKDGKSLRI
;
A
#
# COMPACT_ATOMS: atom_id res chain seq x y z
N ALA A 1 -0.64 17.21 45.00
CA ALA A 1 0.65 16.50 44.89
C ALA A 1 1.00 16.38 43.40
N SER A 2 2.06 17.05 42.94
CA SER A 2 2.51 16.97 41.55
C SER A 2 3.28 15.66 41.35
N VAL A 3 2.76 14.79 40.49
CA VAL A 3 3.46 13.55 40.12
C VAL A 3 4.52 13.91 39.08
N PHE A 4 5.76 14.09 39.54
CA PHE A 4 6.92 14.16 38.65
C PHE A 4 7.15 12.80 37.99
N VAL A 5 6.67 12.63 36.75
CA VAL A 5 7.04 11.48 35.91
C VAL A 5 8.46 11.70 35.42
N GLY A 6 9.45 11.32 36.22
CA GLY A 6 10.83 11.24 35.76
C GLY A 6 10.94 10.21 34.65
N LYS A 7 11.21 10.65 33.41
CA LYS A 7 11.50 9.71 32.31
C LYS A 7 12.78 8.94 32.69
N LYS A 8 12.66 7.66 33.05
CA LYS A 8 13.81 6.76 33.21
C LYS A 8 14.54 6.69 31.86
N TYR A 9 15.67 7.38 31.77
CA TYR A 9 16.54 7.31 30.61
C TYR A 9 17.13 5.90 30.53
N LYS A 10 16.98 5.22 29.38
CA LYS A 10 17.60 3.91 29.15
C LYS A 10 19.12 4.14 28.97
N PRO A 11 19.98 3.71 29.91
CA PRO A 11 21.43 3.89 29.82
C PRO A 11 21.94 3.30 28.51
N VAL A 12 22.97 3.91 27.93
CA VAL A 12 23.58 3.43 26.68
C VAL A 12 24.02 1.96 26.80
N ALA A 13 24.51 1.55 27.97
CA ALA A 13 24.92 0.17 28.26
C ALA A 13 23.78 -0.86 28.17
N LEU A 14 22.51 -0.46 28.37
CA LEU A 14 21.35 -1.35 28.27
C LEU A 14 20.70 -1.33 26.88
N LYS A 15 21.23 -0.54 25.93
CA LYS A 15 20.73 -0.55 24.54
C LYS A 15 21.20 -1.83 23.86
N VAL A 16 20.24 -2.63 23.38
CA VAL A 16 20.51 -3.71 22.45
C VAL A 16 21.02 -3.07 21.17
N LYS A 17 22.27 -3.37 20.81
CA LYS A 17 22.84 -2.96 19.53
C LYS A 17 22.58 -4.08 18.52
N PRO A 18 22.13 -3.78 17.30
CA PRO A 18 22.04 -4.79 16.26
C PRO A 18 23.44 -5.36 16.01
N VAL A 19 23.51 -6.67 15.77
CA VAL A 19 24.74 -7.32 15.35
C VAL A 19 24.98 -6.93 13.90
N TYR A 20 26.11 -6.27 13.64
CA TYR A 20 26.57 -5.98 12.28
C TYR A 20 27.09 -7.28 11.67
N ALA A 21 26.22 -8.00 10.99
CA ALA A 21 26.54 -9.19 10.22
C ALA A 21 26.18 -8.98 8.75
N GLU A 22 26.91 -9.61 7.84
CA GLU A 22 26.54 -9.64 6.44
C GLU A 22 25.23 -10.41 6.26
N LEU A 23 24.32 -9.89 5.42
CA LEU A 23 23.08 -10.57 5.08
C LEU A 23 23.42 -11.82 4.23
N PRO A 24 23.12 -13.04 4.73
CA PRO A 24 23.38 -14.25 3.96
C PRO A 24 22.68 -14.21 2.61
N GLU A 25 23.33 -14.74 1.57
CA GLU A 25 22.84 -14.68 0.19
C GLU A 25 21.41 -15.23 0.01
N LYS A 26 21.06 -16.27 0.77
CA LYS A 26 19.71 -16.87 0.79
C LYS A 26 18.58 -15.91 1.20
N PHE A 27 18.89 -14.81 1.89
CA PHE A 27 17.92 -13.80 2.31
C PHE A 27 17.97 -12.54 1.44
N ARG A 28 18.86 -12.48 0.43
CA ARG A 28 18.91 -11.35 -0.49
C ARG A 28 17.66 -11.38 -1.37
N ILE A 29 17.08 -10.20 -1.57
CA ILE A 29 15.95 -10.03 -2.49
C ILE A 29 16.47 -10.27 -3.90
N LYS A 30 15.96 -11.31 -4.55
CA LYS A 30 16.24 -11.60 -5.95
C LYS A 30 15.21 -10.89 -6.83
N ARG A 31 15.67 -10.31 -7.93
CA ARG A 31 14.83 -9.71 -8.97
C ARG A 31 15.15 -10.44 -10.26
N GLU A 32 14.27 -11.34 -10.65
CA GLU A 32 14.47 -12.19 -11.82
C GLU A 32 13.38 -11.87 -12.84
N ILE A 33 13.60 -10.84 -13.68
CA ILE A 33 12.62 -10.49 -14.71
C ILE A 33 12.69 -11.55 -15.80
N LEU A 34 11.75 -12.49 -15.78
CA LEU A 34 11.65 -13.60 -16.72
C LEU A 34 10.80 -13.20 -17.94
N GLY A 35 11.41 -13.19 -19.12
CA GLY A 35 10.74 -12.77 -20.37
C GLY A 35 10.72 -11.25 -20.58
N ASP A 36 10.05 -10.79 -21.64
CA ASP A 36 9.87 -9.36 -21.92
C ASP A 36 8.63 -8.83 -21.18
N PRO A 37 8.79 -7.96 -20.16
CA PRO A 37 7.66 -7.41 -19.40
C PRO A 37 6.75 -6.48 -20.23
N LEU A 38 7.18 -6.06 -21.43
CA LEU A 38 6.45 -5.15 -22.30
C LEU A 38 5.81 -5.85 -23.51
N ALA A 39 5.95 -7.17 -23.63
CA ALA A 39 5.49 -7.93 -24.80
C ALA A 39 3.99 -7.71 -25.10
N ASP A 40 3.16 -7.68 -24.06
CA ASP A 40 1.70 -7.53 -24.16
C ASP A 40 1.24 -6.05 -24.04
N MET A 41 2.17 -5.09 -24.09
CA MET A 41 1.83 -3.68 -23.94
C MET A 41 1.00 -3.20 -25.15
N PRO A 42 -0.24 -2.70 -24.94
CA PRO A 42 -1.06 -2.21 -26.03
C PRO A 42 -0.41 -0.97 -26.66
N LYS A 43 -0.41 -0.92 -28.00
CA LYS A 43 0.08 0.24 -28.74
C LYS A 43 -0.98 1.31 -28.78
N LEU A 44 -0.61 2.53 -28.40
CA LEU A 44 -1.51 3.68 -28.49
C LEU A 44 -1.66 4.11 -29.95
N SER A 45 -2.90 4.22 -30.40
CA SER A 45 -3.24 4.85 -31.69
C SER A 45 -2.94 6.36 -31.62
N THR A 46 -2.37 6.90 -32.70
CA THR A 46 -2.19 8.35 -32.90
C THR A 46 -3.52 9.07 -33.18
N SER A 47 -4.56 8.33 -33.55
CA SER A 47 -5.92 8.82 -33.75
C SER A 47 -6.82 8.14 -32.72
N PRO A 48 -7.01 8.74 -31.54
CA PRO A 48 -7.77 8.10 -30.47
C PRO A 48 -9.27 8.03 -30.83
N PRO A 49 -9.94 6.89 -30.58
CA PRO A 49 -11.39 6.79 -30.70
C PRO A 49 -12.07 7.64 -29.62
N ASP A 50 -13.37 7.88 -29.80
CA ASP A 50 -14.19 8.51 -28.77
C ASP A 50 -14.26 7.64 -27.50
N PHE A 51 -14.48 8.30 -26.36
CA PHE A 51 -14.50 7.64 -25.06
C PHE A 51 -15.62 6.59 -24.96
N VAL A 52 -15.23 5.38 -24.56
CA VAL A 52 -16.14 4.28 -24.21
C VAL A 52 -15.74 3.72 -22.84
N PRO A 53 -16.65 3.66 -21.85
CA PRO A 53 -16.34 3.06 -20.55
C PRO A 53 -15.76 1.64 -20.71
N THR A 54 -14.54 1.43 -20.22
CA THR A 54 -13.78 0.19 -20.47
C THR A 54 -13.20 -0.35 -19.17
N GLY A 55 -13.64 -1.56 -18.78
CA GLY A 55 -13.16 -2.23 -17.57
C GLY A 55 -13.27 -1.36 -16.33
N ARG A 56 -12.12 -1.03 -15.73
CA ARG A 56 -12.03 -0.14 -14.55
C ARG A 56 -12.26 1.33 -14.89
N TYR A 57 -12.14 1.78 -16.14
CA TYR A 57 -12.28 3.19 -16.48
C TYR A 57 -13.71 3.55 -16.85
N THR A 58 -14.51 3.93 -15.85
CA THR A 58 -15.94 4.26 -15.99
C THR A 58 -16.18 5.72 -16.38
N ALA A 59 -17.41 6.03 -16.82
CA ALA A 59 -17.81 7.40 -17.12
C ALA A 59 -17.71 8.35 -15.91
N GLU A 60 -17.89 7.84 -14.68
CA GLU A 60 -17.71 8.62 -13.45
C GLU A 60 -16.24 8.99 -13.21
N ARG A 61 -15.34 8.01 -13.41
CA ARG A 61 -13.88 8.20 -13.29
C ARG A 61 -13.36 9.14 -14.38
N GLN A 62 -13.91 9.09 -15.59
CA GLN A 62 -13.64 10.03 -16.67
C GLN A 62 -14.05 11.47 -16.30
N LYS A 63 -15.28 11.67 -15.79
CA LYS A 63 -15.75 13.00 -15.36
C LYS A 63 -14.92 13.55 -14.21
N ALA A 64 -14.52 12.69 -13.27
CA ALA A 64 -13.66 13.08 -12.16
C ALA A 64 -12.28 13.56 -12.66
N PHE A 65 -11.71 12.85 -13.65
CA PHE A 65 -10.47 13.26 -14.31
C PHE A 65 -10.64 14.64 -14.97
N ASP A 66 -11.69 14.83 -15.78
CA ASP A 66 -11.95 16.10 -16.46
C ASP A 66 -12.13 17.28 -15.50
N LYS A 67 -12.79 17.04 -14.37
CA LYS A 67 -12.99 18.05 -13.34
C LYS A 67 -11.67 18.54 -12.74
N VAL A 68 -10.71 17.63 -12.53
CA VAL A 68 -9.38 17.96 -12.02
C VAL A 68 -8.53 18.65 -13.08
N HIS A 69 -8.72 18.29 -14.35
CA HIS A 69 -7.97 18.79 -15.49
C HIS A 69 -8.74 19.83 -16.33
N ASN A 70 -9.61 20.63 -15.70
CA ASN A 70 -10.43 21.64 -16.38
C ASN A 70 -9.65 22.90 -16.82
N GLY A 71 -8.31 22.86 -16.81
CA GLY A 71 -7.45 23.95 -17.26
C GLY A 71 -7.02 23.79 -18.72
N GLU A 72 -6.33 24.80 -19.24
CA GLU A 72 -5.77 24.83 -20.61
C GLU A 72 -4.47 24.00 -20.77
N PHE A 73 -4.09 23.21 -19.77
CA PHE A 73 -2.84 22.43 -19.80
C PHE A 73 -2.85 21.34 -20.90
N LEU A 74 -4.00 20.73 -21.17
CA LEU A 74 -4.16 19.73 -22.22
C LEU A 74 -5.08 20.26 -23.32
N LEU A 75 -4.64 20.16 -24.57
CA LEU A 75 -5.49 20.39 -25.73
C LEU A 75 -6.62 19.33 -25.76
N PRO A 76 -7.76 19.63 -26.42
CA PRO A 76 -8.87 18.67 -26.53
C PRO A 76 -8.44 17.30 -27.11
N GLU A 77 -7.54 17.30 -28.10
CA GLU A 77 -7.04 16.06 -28.71
C GLU A 77 -6.07 15.30 -27.81
N GLU A 78 -5.22 16.00 -27.05
CA GLU A 78 -4.35 15.37 -26.05
C GLU A 78 -5.17 14.72 -24.93
N ARG A 79 -6.24 15.39 -24.51
CA ARG A 79 -7.17 14.85 -23.51
C ARG A 79 -7.85 13.57 -24.00
N LYS A 80 -8.29 13.52 -25.26
CA LYS A 80 -8.81 12.28 -25.89
C LYS A 80 -7.76 11.18 -25.88
N LEU A 81 -6.51 11.49 -26.20
CA LEU A 81 -5.41 10.51 -26.17
C LEU A 81 -5.18 9.96 -24.75
N VAL A 82 -5.24 10.80 -23.72
CA VAL A 82 -5.11 10.36 -22.32
C VAL A 82 -6.28 9.45 -21.93
N HIS A 83 -7.52 9.79 -22.31
CA HIS A 83 -8.65 8.89 -22.08
C HIS A 83 -8.47 7.55 -22.78
N HIS A 84 -7.98 7.55 -24.02
CA HIS A 84 -7.67 6.34 -24.76
C HIS A 84 -6.60 5.48 -24.07
N LEU A 85 -5.52 6.10 -23.57
CA LEU A 85 -4.50 5.43 -22.75
C LEU A 85 -5.12 4.77 -21.51
N MET A 86 -5.98 5.50 -20.79
CA MET A 86 -6.64 5.00 -19.59
C MET A 86 -7.60 3.84 -19.89
N MET A 87 -8.24 3.82 -21.07
CA MET A 87 -9.09 2.71 -21.52
C MET A 87 -8.27 1.47 -21.84
N GLU A 88 -7.23 1.61 -22.67
CA GLU A 88 -6.34 0.51 -23.08
C GLU A 88 -5.62 -0.09 -21.87
N GLN A 89 -5.15 0.75 -20.95
CA GLN A 89 -4.41 0.35 -19.75
C GLN A 89 -5.29 0.37 -18.50
N ASN A 90 -6.60 0.14 -18.62
CA ASN A 90 -7.53 0.28 -17.50
C ASN A 90 -7.16 -0.59 -16.27
N GLY A 91 -6.51 -1.74 -16.48
CA GLY A 91 -6.03 -2.62 -15.40
C GLY A 91 -4.79 -2.10 -14.64
N ALA A 92 -4.05 -1.15 -15.21
CA ALA A 92 -2.84 -0.59 -14.60
C ALA A 92 -3.16 0.43 -13.49
N PHE A 93 -4.34 1.04 -13.55
CA PHE A 93 -4.78 2.03 -12.57
C PHE A 93 -5.65 1.37 -11.50
N ALA A 94 -5.44 1.79 -10.25
CA ALA A 94 -6.26 1.40 -9.12
C ALA A 94 -6.99 2.64 -8.58
N TRP A 95 -8.31 2.57 -8.57
CA TRP A 95 -9.20 3.61 -8.07
C TRP A 95 -9.76 3.25 -6.69
N GLU A 96 -9.78 1.95 -6.37
CA GLU A 96 -10.19 1.39 -5.09
C GLU A 96 -9.10 0.44 -4.54
N ASP A 97 -9.11 0.21 -3.22
CA ASP A 97 -8.10 -0.63 -2.56
C ASP A 97 -8.17 -2.10 -3.02
N SER A 98 -9.33 -2.55 -3.50
CA SER A 98 -9.58 -3.86 -4.10
C SER A 98 -8.90 -4.04 -5.47
N GLU A 99 -8.63 -2.94 -6.18
CA GLU A 99 -8.03 -2.94 -7.51
C GLU A 99 -6.49 -2.92 -7.47
N ARG A 100 -5.93 -2.84 -6.26
CA ARG A 100 -4.49 -2.75 -6.03
C ARG A 100 -3.75 -3.95 -6.61
N GLY A 101 -2.72 -3.67 -7.40
CA GLY A 101 -1.86 -4.69 -7.99
C GLY A 101 -0.95 -5.37 -6.98
N GLN A 102 -0.47 -6.56 -7.36
CA GLN A 102 0.57 -7.30 -6.66
C GLN A 102 1.74 -7.50 -7.63
N PHE A 103 2.97 -7.57 -7.10
CA PHE A 103 4.09 -7.97 -7.94
C PHE A 103 3.91 -9.43 -8.35
N ARG A 104 4.26 -9.74 -9.60
CA ARG A 104 4.28 -11.14 -10.03
C ARG A 104 5.35 -11.89 -9.26
N GLU A 105 4.99 -13.04 -8.70
CA GLU A 105 5.89 -13.85 -7.86
C GLU A 105 7.06 -14.45 -8.65
N ASP A 106 6.91 -14.63 -9.96
CA ASP A 106 7.98 -15.08 -10.85
C ASP A 106 9.09 -14.03 -11.01
N PHE A 107 8.75 -12.74 -10.92
CA PHE A 107 9.72 -11.64 -10.94
C PHE A 107 10.30 -11.34 -9.57
N PHE A 108 9.44 -11.44 -8.56
CA PHE A 108 9.72 -11.08 -7.17
C PHE A 108 9.24 -12.20 -6.25
N PRO A 109 10.07 -13.23 -6.00
CA PRO A 109 9.69 -14.30 -5.10
C PRO A 109 9.48 -13.78 -3.67
N PRO A 110 8.68 -14.47 -2.84
CA PRO A 110 8.42 -14.08 -1.45
C PRO A 110 9.71 -13.82 -0.65
N VAL A 111 9.74 -12.69 0.05
CA VAL A 111 10.91 -12.28 0.85
C VAL A 111 10.96 -13.08 2.15
N VAL A 112 12.10 -13.72 2.41
CA VAL A 112 12.36 -14.40 3.68
C VAL A 112 13.08 -13.45 4.63
N ILE A 113 12.48 -13.18 5.79
CA ILE A 113 13.08 -12.34 6.82
C ILE A 113 14.06 -13.18 7.65
N PRO A 114 15.36 -12.81 7.73
CA PRO A 114 16.31 -13.52 8.58
C PRO A 114 15.95 -13.34 10.06
N THR A 115 15.87 -14.44 10.79
CA THR A 115 15.65 -14.43 12.24
C THR A 115 16.90 -14.91 12.96
N VAL A 116 17.19 -14.29 14.10
CA VAL A 116 18.17 -14.77 15.09
C VAL A 116 17.39 -15.55 16.15
N GLU A 117 18.02 -16.46 16.89
CA GLU A 117 17.36 -17.11 18.02
C GLU A 117 16.86 -16.06 19.03
N HIS A 118 15.56 -16.08 19.30
CA HIS A 118 14.91 -15.19 20.27
C HIS A 118 13.62 -15.79 20.78
N THR A 119 13.16 -15.30 21.92
CA THR A 119 11.82 -15.62 22.42
C THR A 119 10.78 -14.75 21.72
N PRO A 120 9.71 -15.33 21.15
CA PRO A 120 8.60 -14.55 20.60
C PRO A 120 8.00 -13.62 21.66
N TRP A 121 7.55 -12.43 21.25
CA TRP A 121 6.93 -11.47 22.15
C TRP A 121 5.43 -11.36 21.92
N VAL A 122 4.68 -11.27 23.02
CA VAL A 122 3.25 -11.02 23.02
C VAL A 122 2.96 -9.80 23.86
N TYR A 123 2.67 -8.67 23.21
CA TYR A 123 2.27 -7.45 23.88
C TYR A 123 0.74 -7.30 23.89
N LYS A 124 0.20 -6.80 25.01
CA LYS A 124 -1.20 -6.36 25.07
C LYS A 124 -1.40 -5.12 24.20
N ASN A 125 -2.39 -5.16 23.31
CA ASN A 125 -2.72 -4.04 22.43
C ASN A 125 -3.24 -2.83 23.21
N ILE A 126 -3.02 -1.66 22.64
CA ILE A 126 -3.58 -0.40 23.14
C ILE A 126 -5.10 -0.44 22.88
N PRO A 127 -5.96 -0.15 23.87
CA PRO A 127 -7.40 -0.10 23.65
C PRO A 127 -7.75 0.92 22.55
N ILE A 128 -8.66 0.54 21.66
CA ILE A 128 -9.17 1.43 20.62
C ILE A 128 -10.16 2.39 21.30
N PRO A 129 -10.02 3.72 21.15
CA PRO A 129 -10.99 4.68 21.67
C PRO A 129 -12.40 4.38 21.13
N PRO A 130 -13.47 4.41 21.96
CA PRO A 130 -14.82 4.06 21.52
C PRO A 130 -15.30 4.85 20.29
N GLY A 131 -14.99 6.16 20.22
CA GLY A 131 -15.39 7.01 19.10
C GLY A 131 -14.69 6.71 17.77
N LEU A 132 -13.64 5.89 17.76
CA LEU A 132 -12.92 5.48 16.55
C LEU A 132 -13.14 4.00 16.20
N TYR A 133 -13.87 3.26 17.03
CA TYR A 133 -13.94 1.80 16.93
C TYR A 133 -14.47 1.32 15.58
N ASP A 134 -15.61 1.87 15.12
CA ASP A 134 -16.24 1.45 13.88
C ASP A 134 -15.39 1.76 12.65
N GLU A 135 -14.76 2.94 12.61
CA GLU A 135 -13.84 3.33 11.53
C GLU A 135 -12.62 2.42 11.47
N VAL A 136 -12.06 2.06 12.64
CA VAL A 136 -10.94 1.13 12.74
C VAL A 136 -11.33 -0.26 12.27
N CYS A 137 -12.51 -0.76 12.67
CA CYS A 137 -13.04 -2.03 12.19
C CYS A 137 -13.25 -2.02 10.67
N LYS A 138 -13.75 -0.92 10.10
CA LYS A 138 -13.92 -0.75 8.66
C LYS A 138 -12.58 -0.85 7.91
N ILE A 139 -11.53 -0.17 8.41
CA ILE A 139 -10.18 -0.24 7.82
C ILE A 139 -9.64 -1.67 7.84
N ILE A 140 -9.78 -2.39 8.96
CA ILE A 140 -9.28 -3.77 9.08
C ILE A 140 -10.03 -4.71 8.14
N ARG A 141 -11.36 -4.56 8.00
CA ARG A 141 -12.16 -5.37 7.07
C ARG A 141 -11.76 -5.11 5.62
N SER A 142 -11.62 -3.84 5.23
CA SER A 142 -11.18 -3.45 3.89
C SER A 142 -9.79 -4.01 3.56
N LYS A 143 -8.83 -3.95 4.50
CA LYS A 143 -7.49 -4.54 4.33
C LYS A 143 -7.53 -6.08 4.22
N ARG A 144 -8.51 -6.74 4.85
CA ARG A 144 -8.72 -8.19 4.72
C ARG A 144 -9.32 -8.54 3.35
N GLU A 145 -10.30 -7.76 2.89
CA GLU A 145 -10.91 -7.91 1.57
C GLU A 145 -9.92 -7.67 0.43
N SER A 146 -9.01 -6.71 0.57
CA SER A 146 -7.93 -6.45 -0.40
C SER A 146 -6.72 -7.39 -0.28
N GLY A 147 -6.80 -8.42 0.58
CA GLY A 147 -5.74 -9.41 0.78
C GLY A 147 -4.46 -8.89 1.43
N VAL A 148 -4.45 -7.66 1.98
CA VAL A 148 -3.31 -7.14 2.74
C VAL A 148 -3.13 -7.93 4.04
N TYR A 149 -4.26 -8.21 4.69
CA TYR A 149 -4.32 -8.80 6.02
C TYR A 149 -4.97 -10.17 5.96
N GLU A 150 -4.30 -11.12 6.59
CA GLU A 150 -4.75 -12.49 6.70
C GLU A 150 -4.88 -12.90 8.18
N PRO A 151 -5.90 -13.70 8.54
CA PRO A 151 -5.94 -14.33 9.85
C PRO A 151 -4.71 -15.21 10.06
N SER A 152 -4.08 -15.10 11.23
CA SER A 152 -2.91 -15.91 11.57
C SER A 152 -2.90 -16.33 13.03
N ASN A 153 -2.35 -17.52 13.29
CA ASN A 153 -2.08 -18.04 14.63
C ASN A 153 -0.58 -17.86 14.92
N SER A 154 -0.17 -16.65 15.30
CA SER A 154 1.24 -16.31 15.53
C SER A 154 1.60 -16.24 17.01
N SER A 155 2.81 -16.69 17.35
CA SER A 155 3.43 -16.46 18.66
C SER A 155 3.90 -15.01 18.84
N PHE A 156 3.83 -14.19 17.80
CA PHE A 156 4.16 -12.76 17.83
C PHE A 156 2.90 -11.89 17.90
N ARG A 157 2.90 -10.91 18.80
CA ARG A 157 1.89 -9.84 18.83
C ARG A 157 2.52 -8.50 19.21
N SER A 158 2.58 -7.59 18.24
CA SER A 158 3.05 -6.22 18.43
C SER A 158 1.90 -5.26 18.73
N LYS A 159 2.19 -4.19 19.48
CA LYS A 159 1.22 -3.10 19.69
C LYS A 159 1.05 -2.30 18.40
N TRP A 160 -0.18 -1.91 18.09
CA TRP A 160 -0.49 -0.94 17.06
C TRP A 160 -1.45 0.11 17.61
N PHE A 161 -1.52 1.25 16.93
CA PHE A 161 -2.39 2.36 17.26
C PHE A 161 -2.76 3.11 15.97
N THR A 162 -3.81 3.90 16.05
CA THR A 162 -4.30 4.69 14.91
C THR A 162 -3.70 6.08 14.92
N VAL A 163 -3.36 6.58 13.73
CA VAL A 163 -2.87 7.94 13.52
C VAL A 163 -3.85 8.70 12.64
N LEU A 164 -4.28 9.87 13.10
CA LEU A 164 -5.09 10.79 12.31
C LEU A 164 -4.22 11.46 11.23
N LYS A 165 -4.70 11.49 10.00
CA LYS A 165 -4.02 12.14 8.88
C LYS A 165 -4.22 13.65 8.90
N LYS A 166 -3.45 14.35 8.05
CA LYS A 166 -3.47 15.82 7.94
C LYS A 166 -4.83 16.40 7.56
N ASP A 167 -5.68 15.59 6.93
CA ASP A 167 -7.05 15.95 6.58
C ASP A 167 -8.00 16.01 7.79
N GLY A 168 -7.53 15.61 8.98
CA GLY A 168 -8.30 15.65 10.22
C GLY A 168 -9.44 14.63 10.28
N LYS A 169 -9.57 13.76 9.27
CA LYS A 169 -10.69 12.82 9.15
C LYS A 169 -10.21 11.39 8.96
N SER A 170 -9.20 11.18 8.11
CA SER A 170 -8.77 9.83 7.77
C SER A 170 -7.88 9.24 8.85
N LEU A 171 -8.14 7.97 9.20
CA LEU A 171 -7.32 7.21 10.13
C LEU A 171 -6.36 6.30 9.36
N ARG A 172 -5.15 6.11 9.90
CA ARG A 172 -4.21 5.10 9.45
C ARG A 172 -3.84 4.17 10.59
N ILE A 173 -3.84 2.89 10.28
CA ILE A 173 -3.28 1.80 11.08
C ILE A 173 -2.00 1.35 10.40
#